data_AF-U1TWL5-F1
#
_entry.id   AF-U1TWL5-F1
#
_cell.length_a   1.000
_cell.length_b   1.000
_cell.length_c   1.000
_cell.angle_alpha   90.00
_cell.angle_beta   90.00
_cell.angle_gamma   90.00
#
_symmetry.space_group_name_H-M   'P 1'
#
loop_
_entity.id
_entity.type
_entity.pdbx_description
1 polymer ?
#
loop_
_entity_poly.entity_id
_entity_poly.type
_entity_poly.pdbx_seq_one_letter_code
_entity_poly.pdbx_strand_id
1 'polypeptide(L)'
;MKYDDASWHHGGDFPAGQPPEHGGTHIALFLRWCFIKGWAGDFHAEEEPEAVARVISGELSATEFLFRYCDGKFTEEDLNDAGNEIAQQYYGSNGLYLQDYADHFGNLMYVAPESAHDFKAFSAILDARVKSGVLIKAEA
;
A
#
# COMPACT_ATOMS: atom_id res chain seq x y z
N MET A 1 -15.84 -0.39 0.35
CA MET A 1 -15.23 0.56 1.32
C MET A 1 -13.96 1.13 0.69
N LYS A 2 -13.60 2.38 0.98
CA LYS A 2 -12.30 2.96 0.61
C LYS A 2 -11.39 3.04 1.83
N TYR A 3 -10.21 2.42 1.75
CA TYR A 3 -9.19 2.44 2.79
C TYR A 3 -8.32 3.70 2.70
N ASP A 4 -7.90 4.05 1.50
CA ASP A 4 -7.04 5.21 1.25
C ASP A 4 -7.27 5.85 -0.11
N ASP A 5 -6.82 7.08 -0.26
CA ASP A 5 -6.89 7.86 -1.48
C ASP A 5 -5.65 8.76 -1.55
N ALA A 6 -4.85 8.64 -2.61
CA ALA A 6 -3.65 9.45 -2.80
C ALA A 6 -3.97 10.96 -2.75
N SER A 7 -5.20 11.36 -3.10
CA SER A 7 -5.63 12.76 -3.01
C SER A 7 -5.79 13.31 -1.60
N TRP A 8 -5.85 12.44 -0.58
CA TRP A 8 -5.81 12.85 0.82
C TRP A 8 -4.42 13.27 1.27
N HIS A 9 -3.39 12.88 0.51
CA HIS A 9 -1.98 13.05 0.87
C HIS A 9 -1.28 14.11 0.04
N HIS A 10 -1.99 14.86 -0.80
CA HIS A 10 -1.42 15.99 -1.55
C HIS A 10 -2.22 17.28 -1.30
N GLY A 11 -1.58 18.26 -0.66
CA GLY A 11 -2.18 19.51 -0.18
C GLY A 11 -1.65 19.89 1.20
N GLY A 12 -1.88 21.13 1.66
CA GLY A 12 -1.42 21.58 2.98
C GLY A 12 0.11 21.50 3.14
N ASP A 13 0.57 20.65 4.06
CA ASP A 13 1.99 20.40 4.37
C ASP A 13 2.69 19.47 3.36
N PHE A 14 2.01 19.07 2.28
CA PHE A 14 2.64 18.30 1.21
C PHE A 14 3.85 19.04 0.62
N PRO A 15 4.99 18.36 0.44
CA PRO A 15 6.22 19.02 0.03
C PRO A 15 6.10 19.72 -1.34
N ALA A 16 6.46 21.00 -1.37
CA ALA A 16 6.33 21.82 -2.57
C ALA A 16 7.14 21.27 -3.75
N GLY A 17 6.51 21.18 -4.92
CA GLY A 17 7.15 20.74 -6.16
C GLY A 17 7.30 19.22 -6.31
N GLN A 18 6.80 18.43 -5.37
CA GLN A 18 6.76 16.98 -5.53
C GLN A 18 5.60 16.52 -6.43
N PRO A 19 5.77 15.45 -7.21
CA PRO A 19 4.68 14.80 -7.95
C PRO A 19 3.59 14.28 -6.99
N PRO A 20 2.30 14.41 -7.33
CA PRO A 20 1.19 13.85 -6.53
C PRO A 20 1.33 12.35 -6.23
N GLU A 21 2.00 11.60 -7.09
CA GLU A 21 2.26 10.18 -6.96
C GLU A 21 3.08 9.81 -5.72
N HIS A 22 3.89 10.74 -5.21
CA HIS A 22 4.60 10.54 -3.95
C HIS A 22 3.62 10.43 -2.75
N GLY A 23 2.43 11.04 -2.85
CA GLY A 23 1.34 10.88 -1.87
C GLY A 23 0.72 9.48 -1.88
N GLY A 24 0.83 8.74 -2.98
CA GLY A 24 0.30 7.37 -3.11
C GLY A 24 1.33 6.27 -2.89
N THR A 25 2.60 6.61 -2.62
CA THR A 25 3.68 5.61 -2.57
C THR A 25 3.51 4.62 -1.41
N HIS A 26 3.13 5.06 -0.21
CA HIS A 26 2.86 4.14 0.91
C HIS A 26 1.65 3.24 0.64
N ILE A 27 0.62 3.76 -0.03
CA ILE A 27 -0.56 3.00 -0.44
C ILE A 27 -0.14 1.87 -1.39
N ALA A 28 0.63 2.22 -2.42
CA ALA A 28 1.12 1.31 -3.44
C ALA A 28 2.03 0.21 -2.88
N LEU A 29 2.91 0.53 -1.92
CA LEU A 29 3.76 -0.47 -1.27
C LEU A 29 2.93 -1.52 -0.52
N PHE A 30 1.84 -1.12 0.13
CA PHE A 30 0.93 -2.06 0.78
C PHE A 30 0.22 -2.95 -0.25
N LEU A 31 -0.32 -2.35 -1.31
CA LEU A 31 -0.99 -3.05 -2.41
C LEU A 31 -0.06 -4.11 -3.03
N ARG A 32 1.19 -3.74 -3.32
CA ARG A 32 2.22 -4.64 -3.84
C ARG A 32 2.43 -5.84 -2.94
N TRP A 33 2.57 -5.59 -1.64
CA TRP A 33 2.74 -6.66 -0.68
C TRP A 33 1.53 -7.60 -0.68
N CYS A 34 0.30 -7.07 -0.64
CA CYS A 34 -0.91 -7.88 -0.74
C CYS A 34 -0.96 -8.74 -2.01
N PHE A 35 -0.59 -8.19 -3.17
CA PHE A 35 -0.57 -8.95 -4.42
C PHE A 35 0.43 -10.12 -4.37
N ILE A 36 1.61 -9.90 -3.79
CA ILE A 36 2.61 -10.97 -3.59
C ILE A 36 2.10 -12.08 -2.66
N LYS A 37 1.21 -11.76 -1.72
CA LYS A 37 0.56 -12.76 -0.85
C LYS A 37 -0.55 -13.54 -1.55
N GLY A 38 -0.89 -13.19 -2.80
CA GLY A 38 -2.02 -13.77 -3.54
C GLY A 38 -3.36 -13.20 -3.09
N TRP A 39 -3.38 -11.95 -2.61
CA TRP A 39 -4.58 -11.29 -2.09
C TRP A 39 -5.18 -10.26 -3.03
N ALA A 40 -4.76 -10.22 -4.30
CA ALA A 40 -5.43 -9.39 -5.30
C ALA A 40 -6.92 -9.76 -5.38
N GLY A 41 -7.78 -8.76 -5.44
CA GLY A 41 -9.22 -8.95 -5.62
C GLY A 41 -9.56 -9.49 -6.99
N ASP A 42 -10.74 -10.13 -7.09
CA ASP A 42 -11.20 -10.78 -8.33
C ASP A 42 -11.26 -9.79 -9.50
N PHE A 43 -11.61 -8.52 -9.24
CA PHE A 43 -11.60 -7.45 -10.25
C PHE A 43 -10.26 -7.36 -10.98
N HIS A 44 -9.15 -7.29 -10.25
CA HIS A 44 -7.80 -7.21 -10.86
C HIS A 44 -7.33 -8.55 -11.40
N ALA A 45 -7.70 -9.65 -10.73
CA ALA A 45 -7.29 -10.99 -11.11
C ALA A 45 -7.95 -11.46 -12.42
N GLU A 46 -9.17 -11.01 -12.72
CA GLU A 46 -9.92 -11.37 -13.91
C GLU A 46 -9.72 -10.37 -15.06
N GLU A 47 -9.80 -9.07 -14.79
CA GLU A 47 -9.74 -8.05 -15.86
C GLU A 47 -8.30 -7.74 -16.27
N GLU A 48 -7.35 -7.75 -15.34
CA GLU A 48 -5.97 -7.28 -15.56
C GLU A 48 -4.88 -8.20 -14.99
N PRO A 49 -4.94 -9.54 -15.19
CA PRO A 49 -4.03 -10.50 -14.57
C PRO A 49 -2.56 -10.27 -14.93
N GLU A 50 -2.27 -9.79 -16.14
CA GLU A 50 -0.91 -9.48 -16.58
C GLU A 50 -0.31 -8.29 -15.80
N ALA A 51 -1.12 -7.27 -15.51
CA ALA A 51 -0.68 -6.11 -14.73
C ALA A 51 -0.37 -6.50 -13.29
N VAL A 52 -1.22 -7.33 -12.68
CA VAL A 52 -0.99 -7.92 -11.34
C VAL A 52 0.32 -8.72 -11.32
N ALA A 53 0.51 -9.62 -12.30
CA ALA A 53 1.72 -10.42 -12.40
C ALA A 53 3.00 -9.56 -12.53
N ARG A 54 2.94 -8.46 -13.27
CA ARG A 54 4.06 -7.52 -13.42
C ARG A 54 4.35 -6.72 -12.15
N VAL A 55 3.34 -6.40 -11.34
CA VAL A 55 3.55 -5.80 -10.01
C VAL A 55 4.25 -6.80 -9.08
N ILE A 56 3.81 -8.06 -9.10
CA ILE A 56 4.40 -9.14 -8.30
C ILE A 56 5.86 -9.38 -8.68
N SER A 57 6.20 -9.39 -9.99
CA SER A 57 7.58 -9.56 -10.45
C SER A 57 8.45 -8.31 -10.27
N GLY A 58 7.82 -7.14 -10.05
CA GLY A 58 8.48 -5.84 -9.97
C GLY A 58 8.79 -5.20 -11.33
N GLU A 59 8.27 -5.75 -12.42
CA GLU A 59 8.34 -5.16 -13.77
C GLU A 59 7.41 -3.95 -13.96
N LEU A 60 6.33 -3.87 -13.18
CA LEU A 60 5.44 -2.73 -13.09
C LEU A 60 5.52 -2.17 -11.66
N SER A 61 5.73 -0.87 -11.52
CA SER A 61 5.64 -0.21 -10.22
C SER A 61 4.21 -0.33 -9.68
N ALA A 62 4.07 -0.63 -8.40
CA ALA A 62 2.76 -0.61 -7.76
C ALA A 62 2.18 0.80 -7.67
N THR A 63 3.02 1.84 -7.63
CA THR A 63 2.55 3.23 -7.71
C THR A 63 1.95 3.49 -9.10
N GLU A 64 2.62 3.07 -10.18
CA GLU A 64 2.01 3.14 -11.51
C GLU A 64 0.70 2.35 -11.58
N PHE A 65 0.67 1.13 -11.00
CA PHE A 65 -0.55 0.33 -10.96
C PHE A 65 -1.70 1.06 -10.24
N LEU A 66 -1.45 1.58 -9.04
CA LEU A 66 -2.44 2.29 -8.23
C LEU A 66 -3.07 3.46 -8.98
N PHE A 67 -2.27 4.27 -9.67
CA PHE A 67 -2.78 5.43 -10.40
C PHE A 67 -3.48 5.06 -11.71
N ARG A 68 -3.01 4.00 -12.39
CA ARG A 68 -3.54 3.62 -13.70
C ARG A 68 -4.78 2.72 -13.62
N TYR A 69 -4.84 1.83 -12.64
CA TYR A 69 -5.87 0.80 -12.53
C TYR A 69 -6.81 1.02 -11.35
N CYS A 70 -6.44 1.85 -10.37
CA CYS A 70 -7.25 2.11 -9.17
C CYS A 70 -7.58 3.60 -8.98
N ASP A 71 -7.33 4.46 -9.97
CA ASP A 71 -7.53 5.93 -9.89
C ASP A 71 -6.85 6.59 -8.67
N GLY A 72 -5.71 6.05 -8.22
CA GLY A 72 -5.00 6.53 -7.04
C GLY A 72 -5.63 6.13 -5.70
N LYS A 73 -6.63 5.23 -5.71
CA LYS A 73 -7.42 4.84 -4.53
C LYS A 73 -7.12 3.40 -4.15
N PHE A 74 -7.25 3.12 -2.87
CA PHE A 74 -7.18 1.77 -2.34
C PHE A 74 -8.47 1.43 -1.59
N THR A 75 -9.12 0.37 -2.03
CA THR A 75 -10.50 -0.01 -1.70
C THR A 75 -10.58 -1.51 -1.41
N GLU A 76 -11.74 -1.94 -0.92
CA GLU A 76 -11.98 -3.37 -0.68
C GLU A 76 -12.03 -4.21 -1.96
N GLU A 77 -12.34 -3.62 -3.11
CA GLU A 77 -12.39 -4.32 -4.41
C GLU A 77 -10.98 -4.67 -4.92
N ASP A 78 -9.96 -3.96 -4.44
CA ASP A 78 -8.56 -4.22 -4.81
C ASP A 78 -8.03 -5.53 -4.20
N LEU A 79 -8.72 -6.07 -3.18
CA LEU A 79 -8.32 -7.24 -2.43
C LEU A 79 -9.42 -8.32 -2.39
N ASN A 80 -9.00 -9.56 -2.22
CA ASN A 80 -9.94 -10.65 -1.86
C ASN A 80 -10.24 -10.65 -0.36
N ASP A 81 -11.13 -11.55 0.09
CA ASP A 81 -11.58 -11.63 1.50
C ASP A 81 -10.43 -11.72 2.51
N ALA A 82 -9.43 -12.56 2.23
CA ALA A 82 -8.26 -12.73 3.11
C ALA A 82 -7.41 -11.46 3.20
N GLY A 83 -7.20 -10.77 2.07
CA GLY A 83 -6.53 -9.47 2.05
C GLY A 83 -7.32 -8.41 2.81
N ASN A 84 -8.64 -8.37 2.61
CA ASN A 84 -9.52 -7.41 3.27
C ASN A 84 -9.55 -7.58 4.80
N GLU A 85 -9.52 -8.82 5.30
CA GLU A 85 -9.44 -9.09 6.74
C GLU A 85 -8.18 -8.46 7.37
N ILE A 86 -7.04 -8.55 6.67
CA ILE A 86 -5.78 -7.93 7.10
C ILE A 86 -5.83 -6.41 6.93
N ALA A 87 -6.29 -5.90 5.79
CA ALA A 87 -6.34 -4.46 5.50
C ALA A 87 -7.22 -3.71 6.50
N GLN A 88 -8.41 -4.23 6.82
CA GLN A 88 -9.32 -3.61 7.79
C GLN A 88 -8.68 -3.42 9.18
N GLN A 89 -7.82 -4.35 9.59
CA GLN A 89 -7.12 -4.27 10.86
C GLN A 89 -5.83 -3.45 10.77
N TYR A 90 -4.90 -3.88 9.91
CA TYR A 90 -3.54 -3.35 9.88
C TYR A 90 -3.43 -2.00 9.18
N TYR A 91 -4.24 -1.77 8.14
CA TYR A 91 -4.29 -0.50 7.39
C TYR A 91 -5.36 0.46 7.96
N GLY A 92 -6.41 -0.08 8.58
CA GLY A 92 -7.52 0.70 9.12
C GLY A 92 -7.12 1.73 10.19
N SER A 93 -8.08 2.50 10.70
CA SER A 93 -7.82 3.68 11.55
C SER A 93 -7.00 3.40 12.82
N ASN A 94 -7.13 2.21 13.41
CA ASN A 94 -6.35 1.78 14.58
C ASN A 94 -5.13 0.92 14.21
N GLY A 95 -4.91 0.70 12.93
CA GLY A 95 -3.86 -0.11 12.37
C GLY A 95 -2.47 0.49 12.59
N LEU A 96 -1.47 -0.38 12.53
CA LEU A 96 -0.06 -0.03 12.70
C LEU A 96 0.67 0.23 11.38
N TYR A 97 0.03 0.02 10.23
CA TYR A 97 0.69 0.11 8.92
C TYR A 97 1.37 1.47 8.70
N LEU A 98 0.63 2.57 8.85
CA LEU A 98 1.19 3.90 8.60
C LEU A 98 2.30 4.25 9.61
N GLN A 99 2.21 3.75 10.84
CA GLN A 99 3.26 3.92 11.85
C GLN A 99 4.53 3.16 11.44
N ASP A 100 4.40 1.89 11.05
CA ASP A 100 5.54 1.08 10.61
C ASP A 100 6.20 1.67 9.35
N TYR A 101 5.39 2.19 8.43
CA TYR A 101 5.88 2.91 7.27
C TYR A 101 6.63 4.19 7.67
N ALA A 102 6.06 5.01 8.56
CA ALA A 102 6.71 6.25 9.02
C ALA A 102 7.98 5.98 9.82
N ASP A 103 8.01 4.95 10.66
CA ASP A 103 9.19 4.57 11.45
C ASP A 103 10.33 4.08 10.56
N HIS A 104 10.00 3.38 9.47
CA HIS A 104 11.00 2.82 8.55
C HIS A 104 11.43 3.80 7.45
N PHE A 105 10.49 4.61 6.93
CA PHE A 105 10.66 5.44 5.73
C PHE A 105 10.16 6.89 5.91
N GLY A 106 10.03 7.39 7.13
CA GLY A 106 9.49 8.74 7.37
C GLY A 106 10.23 9.87 6.66
N ASN A 107 11.52 9.70 6.37
CA ASN A 107 12.32 10.65 5.58
C ASN A 107 12.03 10.60 4.06
N LEU A 108 11.37 9.55 3.57
CA LEU A 108 10.96 9.36 2.17
C LEU A 108 9.48 9.70 1.94
N MET A 109 8.70 9.76 3.02
CA MET A 109 7.27 10.05 2.98
C MET A 109 7.00 11.35 2.19
N TYR A 110 6.19 11.21 1.13
CA TYR A 110 5.75 12.29 0.24
C TYR A 110 6.85 13.00 -0.57
N VAL A 111 8.11 12.56 -0.49
CA VAL A 111 9.23 13.17 -1.21
C VAL A 111 9.97 12.21 -2.14
N ALA A 112 9.68 10.92 -2.07
CA ALA A 112 10.39 9.91 -2.84
C ALA A 112 9.45 8.93 -3.55
N PRO A 113 9.84 8.43 -4.73
CA PRO A 113 9.08 7.42 -5.45
C PRO A 113 9.26 6.02 -4.84
N GLU A 114 8.43 5.06 -5.27
CA GLU A 114 8.53 3.65 -4.86
C GLU A 114 9.96 3.07 -5.03
N SER A 115 10.67 3.43 -6.10
CA SER A 115 12.01 2.93 -6.38
C SER A 115 13.09 3.33 -5.36
N ALA A 116 12.81 4.33 -4.50
CA ALA A 116 13.69 4.72 -3.41
C ALA A 116 13.52 3.84 -2.15
N HIS A 117 12.49 2.99 -2.10
CA HIS A 117 12.15 2.18 -0.94
C HIS A 117 12.77 0.78 -1.06
N ASP A 118 13.41 0.31 0.01
CA ASP A 118 13.79 -1.10 0.13
C ASP A 118 12.55 -1.94 0.42
N PHE A 119 11.83 -2.29 -0.65
CA PHE A 119 10.59 -3.05 -0.53
C PHE A 119 10.79 -4.44 0.10
N LYS A 120 11.98 -5.04 -0.05
CA LYS A 120 12.27 -6.34 0.56
C LYS A 120 12.36 -6.23 2.08
N ALA A 121 13.08 -5.21 2.58
CA ALA A 121 13.15 -4.94 4.01
C ALA A 121 11.78 -4.59 4.58
N PHE A 122 11.00 -3.77 3.87
CA PHE A 122 9.68 -3.37 4.31
C PHE A 122 8.70 -4.56 4.34
N SER A 123 8.67 -5.40 3.31
CA SER A 123 7.83 -6.61 3.26
C SER A 123 8.08 -7.53 4.46
N ALA A 124 9.33 -7.63 4.95
CA ALA A 124 9.66 -8.43 6.12
C ALA A 124 9.03 -7.87 7.42
N ILE A 125 8.87 -6.54 7.53
CA ILE A 125 8.16 -5.89 8.65
C ILE A 125 6.67 -6.26 8.58
N LEU A 126 6.05 -6.15 7.40
CA LEU A 126 4.64 -6.48 7.21
C LEU A 126 4.36 -7.97 7.48
N ASP A 127 5.25 -8.86 7.02
CA ASP A 127 5.15 -10.30 7.32
C ASP A 127 5.30 -10.58 8.83
N ALA A 128 6.17 -9.87 9.54
CA ALA A 128 6.30 -10.00 10.99
C ALA A 128 5.04 -9.56 11.75
N ARG A 129 4.37 -8.50 11.27
CA ARG A 129 3.07 -8.04 11.81
C ARG A 129 2.00 -9.10 11.66
N VAL A 130 1.80 -9.63 10.44
CA VAL A 130 0.82 -10.71 10.20
C VAL A 130 1.15 -11.95 11.03
N LYS A 131 2.43 -12.36 11.08
CA LYS A 131 2.85 -13.54 11.83
C LYS A 131 2.63 -13.39 13.35
N SER A 132 2.84 -12.19 13.89
CA SER A 132 2.66 -11.93 15.32
C SER A 132 1.19 -11.72 15.72
N GLY A 133 0.32 -11.36 14.77
CA GLY A 133 -1.06 -10.95 15.03
C GLY A 133 -1.20 -9.55 15.62
N VAL A 134 -0.09 -8.82 15.84
CA VAL A 134 -0.11 -7.45 16.39
C VAL A 134 -0.27 -6.45 15.24
N LEU A 135 -1.52 -6.29 14.79
CA LEU A 135 -1.88 -5.45 13.64
C LEU A 135 -2.39 -4.06 14.03
N ILE A 136 -2.93 -3.92 15.24
CA ILE A 136 -3.54 -2.67 15.73
C ILE A 136 -2.78 -2.14 16.94
N LYS A 137 -2.91 -0.83 17.19
CA LYS A 137 -2.41 -0.17 18.40
C LYS A 137 -3.05 -0.83 19.62
N ALA A 138 -2.27 -0.98 20.69
CA ALA A 138 -2.83 -1.40 21.98
C ALA A 138 -3.83 -0.34 22.46
N GLU A 139 -4.98 -0.80 22.97
CA GLU A 139 -5.92 0.09 23.67
C GLU A 139 -5.20 0.67 24.90
N ALA A 140 -5.25 1.99 25.05
CA ALA A 140 -4.60 2.74 26.12
C ALA A 140 -5.37 2.62 27.45
#